data_AF-A0A813L7P6-F1
#
_entry.id   AF-A0A813L7P6-F1
#
_cell.length_a   1.000
_cell.length_b   1.000
_cell.length_c   1.000
_cell.angle_alpha   90.00
_cell.angle_beta   90.00
_cell.angle_gamma   90.00
#
_symmetry.space_group_name_H-M   'P 1'
#
loop_
_entity.id
_entity.type
_entity.pdbx_description
1 polymer ?
#
loop_
_entity_poly.entity_id
_entity_poly.type
_entity_poly.pdbx_seq_one_letter_code
_entity_poly.pdbx_strand_id
1 'polypeptide(L)'
;MKLNKLVYRLVPKSVDEVEFWRLYFCHAYHAVRSASSGQKSGAAVLTKAVLLAGDDTTSNSIIAAFQGDDIFSTFAQKEMEGILQRDAEDDEKLAEGIQMAVQKGVVEASPAVEEVCRIDVLGKSAEVVAADIIARLGDAPSTGCVLVLQGLSGTGKGTTVSKLETLLPRSVSWSNGNVFRSITLLAVSW
;
A
#
# COMPACT_ATOMS: atom_id res chain seq x y z
N MET A 1 -12.96 35.95 3.02
CA MET A 1 -13.87 34.98 3.68
C MET A 1 -12.99 33.89 4.31
N LYS A 2 -13.02 33.68 5.63
CA LYS A 2 -12.07 32.79 6.33
C LYS A 2 -12.25 31.33 5.84
N LEU A 3 -11.19 30.71 5.31
CA LEU A 3 -11.15 29.36 4.73
C LEU A 3 -11.88 28.33 5.60
N ASN A 4 -11.73 28.43 6.92
CA ASN A 4 -12.37 27.57 7.92
C ASN A 4 -13.91 27.54 7.80
N LYS A 5 -14.58 28.65 7.44
CA LYS A 5 -16.05 28.69 7.28
C LYS A 5 -16.53 27.94 6.03
N LEU A 6 -15.68 27.74 5.02
CA LEU A 6 -16.00 26.94 3.83
C LEU A 6 -15.95 25.45 4.15
N VAL A 7 -14.92 25.02 4.88
CA VAL A 7 -14.68 23.61 5.26
C VAL A 7 -15.87 23.05 6.06
N TYR A 8 -16.36 23.79 7.05
CA TYR A 8 -17.51 23.37 7.87
C TYR A 8 -18.85 23.31 7.12
N ARG A 9 -18.95 23.84 5.90
CA ARG A 9 -20.14 23.70 5.04
C ARG A 9 -20.03 22.53 4.06
N LEU A 10 -18.82 22.08 3.78
CA LEU A 10 -18.52 21.04 2.78
C LEU A 10 -18.46 19.64 3.38
N VAL A 11 -18.22 19.54 4.70
CA VAL A 11 -18.14 18.27 5.41
C VAL A 11 -19.19 18.23 6.52
N PRO A 12 -20.06 17.21 6.59
CA PRO A 12 -21.04 17.09 7.67
C PRO A 12 -20.35 17.10 9.04
N LYS A 13 -20.99 17.70 10.05
CA LYS A 13 -20.41 17.89 11.40
C LYS A 13 -20.14 16.58 12.17
N SER A 14 -20.57 15.44 11.66
CA SER A 14 -20.55 14.15 12.36
C SER A 14 -20.02 13.05 11.43
N VAL A 15 -18.81 13.24 10.95
CA VAL A 15 -18.04 12.19 10.26
C VAL A 15 -16.77 11.97 11.07
N ASP A 16 -16.28 10.73 11.11
CA ASP A 16 -14.99 10.45 11.72
C ASP A 16 -13.86 11.21 10.99
N GLU A 17 -12.70 11.31 11.61
CA GLU A 17 -11.58 12.09 11.08
C GLU A 17 -11.12 11.61 9.69
N VAL A 18 -11.19 10.31 9.43
CA VAL A 18 -10.82 9.70 8.16
C VAL A 18 -11.81 10.12 7.06
N GLU A 19 -13.10 10.04 7.36
CA GLU A 19 -14.20 10.44 6.49
C GLU A 19 -14.23 11.98 6.30
N PHE A 20 -13.80 12.76 7.30
CA PHE A 20 -13.65 14.22 7.21
C PHE A 20 -12.61 14.63 6.16
N TRP A 21 -11.38 14.13 6.30
CA TRP A 21 -10.31 14.46 5.36
C TRP A 21 -10.65 13.98 3.96
N ARG A 22 -11.31 12.82 3.83
CA ARG A 22 -11.72 12.29 2.53
C ARG A 22 -12.77 13.14 1.81
N LEU A 23 -13.78 13.62 2.53
CA LEU A 23 -14.79 14.54 1.98
C LEU A 23 -14.21 15.92 1.68
N TYR A 24 -13.31 16.40 2.53
CA TYR A 24 -12.57 17.65 2.31
C TYR A 24 -11.76 17.60 1.01
N PHE A 25 -10.98 16.54 0.77
CA PHE A 25 -10.20 16.41 -0.46
C PHE A 25 -11.08 16.29 -1.71
N CYS A 26 -12.17 15.53 -1.67
CA CYS A 26 -13.12 15.46 -2.78
C CYS A 26 -13.72 16.83 -3.12
N HIS A 27 -14.23 17.53 -2.11
CA HIS A 27 -14.90 18.82 -2.32
C HIS A 27 -13.93 19.95 -2.65
N ALA A 28 -12.76 20.01 -2.01
CA ALA A 28 -11.71 20.97 -2.31
C ALA A 28 -11.18 20.78 -3.73
N TYR A 29 -10.95 19.53 -4.16
CA TYR A 29 -10.53 19.22 -5.52
C TYR A 29 -11.53 19.73 -6.57
N HIS A 30 -12.82 19.40 -6.40
CA HIS A 30 -13.86 19.83 -7.34
C HIS A 30 -14.07 21.36 -7.32
N ALA A 31 -14.01 21.99 -6.15
CA ALA A 31 -14.10 23.44 -6.00
C ALA A 31 -12.94 24.16 -6.70
N VAL A 32 -11.70 23.69 -6.53
CA VAL A 32 -10.50 24.27 -7.17
C VAL A 32 -10.53 24.11 -8.68
N ARG A 33 -10.98 22.95 -9.19
CA ARG A 33 -11.16 22.73 -10.64
C ARG A 33 -12.28 23.56 -11.26
N SER A 34 -13.37 23.78 -10.52
CA SER A 34 -14.46 24.64 -11.00
C SER A 34 -14.11 26.13 -11.03
N ALA A 35 -13.17 26.56 -10.17
CA ALA A 35 -12.69 27.95 -10.12
C ALA A 35 -11.60 28.26 -11.16
N SER A 36 -10.94 27.23 -11.72
CA SER A 36 -9.92 27.35 -12.77
C SER A 36 -10.55 27.14 -14.15
N SER A 37 -11.33 28.12 -14.60
CA SER A 37 -11.93 28.13 -15.94
C SER A 37 -10.86 28.28 -17.02
N GLY A 38 -10.45 27.17 -17.64
CA GLY A 38 -9.48 27.18 -18.74
C GLY A 38 -9.05 25.81 -19.32
N GLN A 39 -9.99 24.87 -19.54
CA GLN A 39 -9.82 23.61 -20.32
C GLN A 39 -8.83 22.55 -19.73
N LYS A 40 -8.98 21.22 -19.84
CA LYS A 40 -9.70 20.36 -20.79
C LYS A 40 -10.44 19.19 -20.10
N SER A 41 -11.55 18.83 -20.72
CA SER A 41 -12.25 17.55 -20.61
C SER A 41 -11.30 16.37 -20.81
N GLY A 42 -11.25 15.44 -19.86
CA GLY A 42 -10.58 14.14 -20.02
C GLY A 42 -10.02 13.52 -18.75
N ALA A 43 -9.73 14.31 -17.71
CA ALA A 43 -9.20 13.77 -16.45
C ALA A 43 -10.30 13.00 -15.71
N ALA A 44 -10.03 11.74 -15.38
CA ALA A 44 -10.94 10.86 -14.66
C ALA A 44 -11.49 11.55 -13.40
N VAL A 45 -12.81 11.55 -13.25
CA VAL A 45 -13.46 12.15 -12.08
C VAL A 45 -13.07 11.34 -10.85
N LEU A 46 -12.26 11.93 -9.96
CA LEU A 46 -12.02 11.36 -8.63
C LEU A 46 -13.34 11.38 -7.85
N THR A 47 -13.91 10.19 -7.67
CA THR A 47 -15.14 9.99 -6.89
C THR A 47 -14.82 9.37 -5.53
N LYS A 48 -15.74 9.54 -4.57
CA LYS A 48 -15.67 8.89 -3.26
C LYS A 48 -15.54 7.37 -3.38
N ALA A 49 -16.22 6.76 -4.35
CA ALA A 49 -16.18 5.33 -4.61
C ALA A 49 -14.79 4.89 -5.11
N VAL A 50 -14.19 5.64 -6.04
CA VAL A 50 -12.84 5.36 -6.54
C VAL A 50 -11.80 5.49 -5.42
N LEU A 51 -11.91 6.50 -4.55
CA LEU A 51 -10.99 6.63 -3.42
C LEU A 51 -11.17 5.54 -2.35
N LEU A 52 -12.39 5.02 -2.19
CA LEU A 52 -12.67 3.92 -1.25
C LEU A 52 -12.11 2.58 -1.68
N ALA A 53 -12.00 2.36 -2.99
CA ALA A 53 -11.53 1.08 -3.51
C ALA A 53 -10.08 0.80 -3.05
N GLY A 54 -9.26 1.84 -2.91
CA GLY A 54 -7.88 1.73 -2.40
C GLY A 54 -6.99 0.79 -3.23
N ASP A 55 -7.35 0.58 -4.50
CA ASP A 55 -6.74 -0.38 -5.39
C ASP A 55 -5.91 0.31 -6.49
N ASP A 56 -5.49 -0.46 -7.48
CA ASP A 56 -4.76 0.06 -8.65
C ASP A 56 -5.59 1.06 -9.45
N THR A 57 -6.91 0.91 -9.51
CA THR A 57 -7.80 1.90 -10.15
C THR A 57 -7.78 3.24 -9.41
N THR A 58 -7.77 3.22 -8.08
CA THR A 58 -7.60 4.41 -7.25
C THR A 58 -6.29 5.13 -7.57
N SER A 59 -5.18 4.40 -7.50
CA SER A 59 -3.84 4.95 -7.73
C SER A 59 -3.70 5.54 -9.14
N ASN A 60 -4.15 4.82 -10.16
CA ASN A 60 -4.12 5.29 -11.55
C ASN A 60 -4.98 6.54 -11.77
N SER A 61 -6.14 6.61 -11.10
CA SER A 61 -7.03 7.79 -11.19
C SER A 61 -6.40 9.02 -10.53
N ILE A 62 -5.72 8.86 -9.39
CA ILE A 62 -5.00 9.95 -8.71
C ILE A 62 -3.83 10.41 -9.59
N ILE A 63 -3.02 9.49 -10.11
CA ILE A 63 -1.91 9.82 -11.00
C ILE A 63 -2.44 10.63 -12.19
N ALA A 64 -3.43 10.11 -12.92
CA ALA A 64 -4.00 10.80 -14.08
C ALA A 64 -4.59 12.19 -13.73
N ALA A 65 -5.12 12.36 -12.52
CA ALA A 65 -5.68 13.62 -12.05
C ALA A 65 -4.62 14.68 -11.71
N PHE A 66 -3.41 14.27 -11.30
CA PHE A 66 -2.38 15.15 -10.75
C PHE A 66 -1.00 15.04 -11.43
N GLN A 67 -0.88 14.32 -12.56
CA GLN A 67 0.38 14.01 -13.26
C GLN A 67 1.23 15.24 -13.70
N GLY A 68 0.72 16.46 -13.53
CA GLY A 68 1.48 17.69 -13.81
C GLY A 68 1.21 18.79 -12.79
N ASP A 69 0.74 18.44 -11.59
CA ASP A 69 0.53 19.40 -10.51
C ASP A 69 1.78 19.45 -9.62
N ASP A 70 2.54 20.55 -9.69
CA ASP A 70 3.79 20.73 -8.94
C ASP A 70 3.59 20.70 -7.41
N ILE A 71 2.44 21.14 -6.92
CA ILE A 71 2.11 21.12 -5.49
C ILE A 71 1.89 19.67 -5.06
N PHE A 72 1.11 18.91 -5.84
CA PHE A 72 0.90 17.49 -5.58
C PHE A 72 2.22 16.71 -5.67
N SER A 73 3.04 16.98 -6.68
CA SER A 73 4.35 16.33 -6.84
C SER A 73 5.27 16.58 -5.64
N THR A 74 5.37 17.84 -5.19
CA THR A 74 6.19 18.21 -4.02
C THR A 74 5.68 17.54 -2.75
N PHE A 75 4.35 17.50 -2.55
CA PHE A 75 3.75 16.82 -1.41
C PHE A 75 4.00 15.31 -1.44
N ALA A 76 3.73 14.66 -2.57
CA ALA A 76 3.93 13.22 -2.75
C ALA A 76 5.40 12.83 -2.55
N GLN A 77 6.35 13.64 -3.02
CA GLN A 77 7.77 13.42 -2.79
C GLN A 77 8.11 13.49 -1.30
N LYS A 78 7.63 14.50 -0.57
CA LYS A 78 7.87 14.63 0.86
C LYS A 78 7.31 13.44 1.66
N GLU A 79 6.11 12.99 1.33
CA GLU A 79 5.51 11.81 1.96
C GLU A 79 6.31 10.53 1.63
N MET A 80 6.78 10.39 0.38
CA MET A 80 7.66 9.29 -0.03
C MET A 80 8.98 9.30 0.74
N GLU A 81 9.63 10.46 0.90
CA GLU A 81 10.85 10.60 1.70
C GLU A 81 10.62 10.19 3.16
N GLY A 82 9.49 10.60 3.76
CA GLY A 82 9.12 10.18 5.12
C GLY A 82 8.79 8.69 5.25
N ILE A 83 8.31 8.04 4.19
CA ILE A 83 8.14 6.58 4.15
C ILE A 83 9.51 5.90 4.08
N LEU A 84 10.39 6.34 3.18
CA LEU A 84 11.73 5.78 3.01
C LEU A 84 12.58 5.90 4.28
N GLN A 85 12.46 7.04 4.98
CA GLN A 85 13.16 7.22 6.26
C GLN A 85 12.68 6.23 7.32
N ARG A 86 11.36 6.00 7.43
CA ARG A 86 10.81 5.01 8.37
C ARG A 86 11.20 3.59 8.00
N ASP A 87 11.16 3.24 6.71
CA ASP A 87 11.60 1.94 6.22
C ASP A 87 13.09 1.71 6.59
N ALA A 88 13.95 2.73 6.45
CA ALA A 88 15.36 2.64 6.84
C ALA A 88 15.56 2.46 8.36
N GLU A 89 14.80 3.19 9.19
CA GLU A 89 14.84 3.04 10.65
C GLU A 89 14.36 1.66 11.10
N ASP A 90 13.36 1.10 10.42
CA ASP A 90 12.83 -0.24 10.70
C ASP A 90 13.80 -1.33 10.24
N ASP A 91 14.45 -1.16 9.08
CA ASP A 91 15.48 -2.06 8.56
C ASP A 91 16.69 -2.15 9.51
N GLU A 92 17.15 -1.01 10.05
CA GLU A 92 18.25 -0.97 11.02
C GLU A 92 17.91 -1.76 12.30
N LYS A 93 16.74 -1.48 12.90
CA LYS A 93 16.27 -2.18 14.11
C LYS A 93 16.07 -3.67 13.87
N LEU A 94 15.55 -4.04 12.70
CA LEU A 94 15.35 -5.43 12.32
C LEU A 94 16.70 -6.14 12.17
N ALA A 95 17.69 -5.50 11.56
CA ALA A 95 19.04 -6.05 11.41
C ALA A 95 19.71 -6.30 12.77
N GLU A 96 19.62 -5.35 13.71
CA GLU A 96 20.11 -5.53 15.09
C GLU A 96 19.42 -6.71 15.79
N GLY A 97 18.09 -6.80 15.65
CA GLY A 97 17.30 -7.90 16.20
C GLY A 97 17.70 -9.26 15.64
N ILE A 98 17.91 -9.36 14.33
CA ILE A 98 18.39 -10.58 13.66
C ILE A 98 19.78 -10.95 14.17
N GLN A 99 20.70 -9.99 14.24
CA GLN A 99 22.05 -10.24 14.73
C GLN A 99 22.04 -10.78 16.18
N MET A 100 21.21 -10.22 17.05
CA MET A 100 21.05 -10.71 18.42
C MET A 100 20.48 -12.14 18.45
N ALA A 101 19.50 -12.45 17.59
CA ALA A 101 18.91 -13.79 17.50
C ALA A 101 19.93 -14.83 17.01
N VAL A 102 20.78 -14.46 16.05
CA VAL A 102 21.89 -15.28 15.54
C VAL A 102 22.92 -15.54 16.63
N GLN A 103 23.34 -14.51 17.38
CA GLN A 103 24.29 -14.67 18.49
C GLN A 103 23.76 -15.58 19.60
N LYS A 104 22.44 -15.57 19.83
CA LYS A 104 21.77 -16.47 20.79
C LYS A 104 21.56 -17.88 20.24
N GLY A 105 21.89 -18.14 18.97
CA GLY A 105 21.68 -19.43 18.32
C GLY A 105 20.20 -19.76 18.06
N VAL A 106 19.31 -18.77 18.08
CA VAL A 106 17.87 -18.96 17.84
C VAL A 106 17.55 -19.00 16.34
N VAL A 107 18.34 -18.29 15.54
CA VAL A 107 18.21 -18.24 14.07
C VAL A 107 19.59 -18.48 13.46
N GLU A 108 19.63 -19.16 12.31
CA GLU A 108 20.87 -19.34 11.55
C GLU A 108 21.33 -18.02 10.90
N ALA A 109 22.64 -17.77 10.87
CA ALA A 109 23.19 -16.52 10.32
C ALA A 109 22.95 -16.37 8.81
N SER A 110 22.92 -17.47 8.08
CA SER A 110 22.77 -17.51 6.63
C SER A 110 21.94 -18.73 6.24
N PRO A 111 20.63 -18.73 6.51
CA PRO A 111 19.78 -19.84 6.15
C PRO A 111 19.79 -20.04 4.64
N ALA A 112 19.74 -21.30 4.20
CA ALA A 112 19.55 -21.61 2.79
C ALA A 112 18.15 -21.12 2.37
N VAL A 113 18.10 -20.13 1.50
CA VAL A 113 16.86 -19.59 0.92
C VAL A 113 16.79 -19.89 -0.57
N GLU A 114 15.58 -20.07 -1.07
CA GLU A 114 15.33 -20.20 -2.50
C GLU A 114 15.71 -18.93 -3.25
N GLU A 115 16.02 -19.06 -4.54
CA GLU A 115 16.41 -17.93 -5.38
C GLU A 115 15.27 -16.89 -5.48
N VAL A 116 15.62 -15.62 -5.29
CA VAL A 116 14.65 -14.52 -5.36
C VAL A 116 14.23 -14.28 -6.81
N CYS A 117 12.96 -14.54 -7.08
CA CYS A 117 12.32 -14.23 -8.34
C CYS A 117 11.88 -12.75 -8.39
N ARG A 118 12.49 -11.97 -9.29
CA ARG A 118 12.09 -10.57 -9.53
C ARG A 118 10.95 -10.47 -10.54
N ILE A 119 9.93 -9.70 -10.20
CA ILE A 119 8.78 -9.38 -11.06
C ILE A 119 8.72 -7.88 -11.23
N ASP A 120 8.78 -7.42 -12.48
CA ASP A 120 8.51 -6.02 -12.81
C ASP A 120 7.02 -5.74 -12.69
N VAL A 121 6.69 -4.72 -11.90
CA VAL A 121 5.33 -4.29 -11.57
C VAL A 121 4.98 -2.97 -12.24
N LEU A 122 5.95 -2.26 -12.84
CA LEU A 122 5.73 -0.92 -13.34
C LEU A 122 4.76 -0.93 -14.53
N GLY A 123 3.68 -0.16 -14.43
CA GLY A 123 2.66 -0.06 -15.47
C GLY A 123 1.75 -1.29 -15.61
N LYS A 124 1.87 -2.29 -14.72
CA LYS A 124 0.99 -3.46 -14.68
C LYS A 124 -0.12 -3.28 -13.66
N SER A 125 -1.29 -3.85 -13.94
CA SER A 125 -2.36 -3.99 -12.94
C SER A 125 -2.00 -5.06 -11.92
N ALA A 126 -2.62 -5.00 -10.74
CA ALA A 126 -2.43 -6.01 -9.70
C ALA A 126 -2.84 -7.42 -10.20
N GLU A 127 -3.82 -7.49 -11.11
CA GLU A 127 -4.27 -8.73 -11.74
C GLU A 127 -3.17 -9.38 -12.59
N VAL A 128 -2.49 -8.58 -13.43
CA VAL A 128 -1.40 -9.07 -14.28
C VAL A 128 -0.22 -9.52 -13.42
N VAL A 129 0.13 -8.76 -12.38
CA VAL A 129 1.20 -9.13 -11.45
C VAL A 129 0.85 -10.42 -10.70
N ALA A 130 -0.38 -10.58 -10.23
CA ALA A 130 -0.82 -11.80 -9.56
C ALA A 130 -0.78 -13.02 -10.51
N ALA A 131 -1.20 -12.86 -11.77
CA ALA A 131 -1.09 -13.90 -12.78
C ALA A 131 0.37 -14.31 -13.05
N ASP A 132 1.29 -13.34 -13.16
CA ASP A 132 2.73 -13.59 -13.31
C ASP A 132 3.29 -14.41 -12.13
N ILE A 133 2.85 -14.11 -10.90
CA ILE A 133 3.24 -14.85 -9.69
C ILE A 133 2.71 -16.28 -9.74
N ILE A 134 1.42 -16.47 -10.02
CA ILE A 134 0.79 -17.80 -10.06
C ILE A 134 1.43 -18.68 -11.12
N ALA A 135 1.72 -18.12 -12.31
CA ALA A 135 2.40 -18.84 -13.37
C ALA A 135 3.78 -19.35 -12.93
N ARG A 136 4.51 -18.59 -12.11
CA ARG A 136 5.81 -19.02 -11.58
C ARG A 136 5.71 -20.00 -10.42
N LEU A 137 4.65 -19.92 -9.62
CA LEU A 137 4.38 -20.90 -8.56
C LEU A 137 4.05 -22.29 -9.13
N GLY A 138 3.50 -22.36 -10.34
CA GLY A 138 3.11 -23.62 -10.98
C GLY A 138 2.16 -24.42 -10.08
N ASP A 139 2.48 -25.69 -9.85
CA ASP A 139 1.66 -26.60 -9.05
C ASP A 139 1.92 -26.53 -7.54
N ALA A 140 2.91 -25.75 -7.08
CA ALA A 140 3.26 -25.66 -5.66
C ALA A 140 2.09 -25.31 -4.72
N PRO A 141 1.14 -24.42 -5.09
CA PRO A 141 -0.02 -24.12 -4.24
C PRO A 141 -0.93 -25.33 -4.01
N SER A 142 -0.92 -26.33 -4.88
CA SER A 142 -1.76 -27.53 -4.74
C SER A 142 -1.30 -28.44 -3.59
N THR A 143 0.01 -28.48 -3.32
CA THR A 143 0.64 -29.26 -2.25
C THR A 143 0.86 -28.45 -0.97
N GLY A 144 0.64 -27.13 -1.04
CA GLY A 144 0.95 -26.17 0.02
C GLY A 144 2.33 -25.56 -0.19
N CYS A 145 2.41 -24.24 -0.13
CA CYS A 145 3.65 -23.48 -0.27
C CYS A 145 3.61 -22.20 0.55
N VAL A 146 4.78 -21.66 0.89
CA VAL A 146 4.92 -20.33 1.49
C VAL A 146 5.46 -19.39 0.42
N LEU A 147 4.70 -18.34 0.09
CA LEU A 147 5.14 -17.26 -0.79
C LEU A 147 5.52 -16.05 0.04
N VAL A 148 6.75 -15.56 -0.12
CA VAL A 148 7.23 -14.32 0.50
C VAL A 148 7.30 -13.22 -0.56
N LEU A 149 6.50 -12.17 -0.41
CA LEU A 149 6.54 -10.99 -1.29
C LEU A 149 7.39 -9.90 -0.66
N GLN A 150 8.45 -9.51 -1.35
CA GLN A 150 9.38 -8.46 -0.94
C GLN A 150 9.24 -7.26 -1.87
N GLY A 151 9.37 -6.05 -1.32
CA GLY A 151 9.34 -4.82 -2.09
C GLY A 151 9.19 -3.59 -1.19
N LEU A 152 9.50 -2.42 -1.73
CA LEU A 152 9.40 -1.15 -1.00
C LEU A 152 7.95 -0.85 -0.57
N SER A 153 7.78 -0.05 0.47
CA SER A 153 6.45 0.41 0.87
C SER A 153 5.78 1.19 -0.28
N GLY A 154 4.45 1.07 -0.40
CA GLY A 154 3.69 1.75 -1.45
C GLY A 154 3.72 1.12 -2.85
N THR A 155 4.43 0.00 -3.09
CA THR A 155 4.51 -0.64 -4.43
C THR A 155 3.36 -1.59 -4.76
N GLY A 156 2.26 -1.54 -4.02
CA GLY A 156 1.07 -2.36 -4.30
C GLY A 156 1.09 -3.78 -3.74
N LYS A 157 2.03 -4.14 -2.85
CA LYS A 157 2.11 -5.48 -2.23
C LYS A 157 0.78 -5.97 -1.65
N GLY A 158 0.12 -5.14 -0.84
CA GLY A 158 -1.17 -5.51 -0.21
C GLY A 158 -2.28 -5.76 -1.22
N THR A 159 -2.33 -4.96 -2.29
CA THR A 159 -3.27 -5.15 -3.40
C THR A 159 -3.00 -6.46 -4.13
N THR A 160 -1.73 -6.75 -4.46
CA THR A 160 -1.34 -8.02 -5.08
C THR A 160 -1.65 -9.23 -4.18
N VAL A 161 -1.37 -9.13 -2.87
CA VAL A 161 -1.72 -10.18 -1.89
C VAL A 161 -3.22 -10.44 -1.87
N SER A 162 -4.04 -9.39 -1.83
CA SER A 162 -5.51 -9.51 -1.82
C SER A 162 -6.01 -10.23 -3.09
N LYS A 163 -5.38 -9.95 -4.24
CA LYS A 163 -5.68 -10.65 -5.50
C LYS A 163 -5.28 -12.12 -5.45
N LEU A 164 -4.06 -12.41 -4.98
CA LEU A 164 -3.60 -13.79 -4.83
C LEU A 164 -4.51 -14.60 -3.90
N GLU A 165 -5.01 -13.99 -2.82
CA GLU A 165 -5.95 -14.66 -1.91
C GLU A 165 -7.27 -15.06 -2.57
N THR A 166 -7.72 -14.29 -3.56
CA THR A 166 -8.93 -14.64 -4.33
C THR A 166 -8.68 -15.68 -5.42
N LEU A 167 -7.45 -15.77 -5.93
CA LEU A 167 -7.09 -16.62 -7.06
C LEU A 167 -6.54 -17.99 -6.62
N LEU A 168 -5.91 -18.06 -5.45
CA LEU A 168 -5.29 -19.29 -4.93
C LEU A 168 -6.23 -20.04 -3.98
N PRO A 169 -6.27 -21.38 -4.05
CA PRO A 169 -7.11 -22.16 -3.16
C PRO A 169 -6.52 -22.18 -1.74
N ARG A 170 -7.36 -21.89 -0.72
CA ARG A 170 -7.01 -22.03 0.70
C ARG A 170 -5.78 -21.22 1.14
N SER A 171 -5.51 -20.10 0.47
CA SER A 171 -4.44 -19.16 0.85
C SER A 171 -4.85 -18.27 2.01
N VAL A 172 -3.89 -17.94 2.87
CA VAL A 172 -4.04 -16.97 3.96
C VAL A 172 -2.83 -16.06 3.93
N SER A 173 -3.05 -14.75 3.90
CA SER A 173 -2.01 -13.74 4.00
C SER A 173 -1.56 -13.53 5.43
N TRP A 174 -0.25 -13.41 5.60
CA TRP A 174 0.40 -13.09 6.87
C TRP A 174 1.24 -11.84 6.68
N SER A 175 0.90 -10.78 7.40
CA SER A 175 1.79 -9.62 7.54
C SER A 175 2.83 -9.88 8.64
N ASN A 176 3.92 -9.11 8.65
CA ASN A 176 4.87 -9.12 9.78
C ASN A 176 4.13 -8.91 11.12
N GLY A 177 3.12 -8.04 11.14
CA GLY A 177 2.28 -7.84 12.32
C GLY A 177 1.51 -9.09 12.76
N ASN A 178 1.00 -9.90 11.83
CA ASN A 178 0.36 -11.18 12.15
C ASN A 178 1.36 -12.17 12.74
N VAL A 179 2.56 -12.26 12.15
CA VAL A 179 3.64 -13.14 12.62
C VAL A 179 4.02 -12.78 14.06
N PHE A 180 4.33 -11.50 14.33
CA PHE A 180 4.70 -11.06 15.67
C PHE A 180 3.59 -11.30 16.69
N ARG A 181 2.35 -10.93 16.39
CA ARG A 181 1.21 -11.17 17.31
C ARG A 181 1.03 -12.66 17.62
N SER A 182 1.17 -13.52 16.61
CA SER A 182 1.02 -14.97 16.77
C SER A 182 2.13 -15.54 17.64
N ILE A 183 3.39 -15.14 17.40
CA ILE A 183 4.54 -15.58 18.19
C ILE A 183 4.44 -15.05 19.63
N THR A 184 4.08 -13.77 19.82
CA THR A 184 3.88 -13.19 21.15
C THR A 184 2.77 -13.93 21.90
N LEU A 185 1.64 -14.20 21.24
CA LEU A 185 0.55 -14.97 21.84
C LEU A 185 1.03 -16.37 22.27
N LEU A 186 1.74 -17.08 21.40
CA LEU A 186 2.31 -18.38 21.73
C LEU A 186 3.27 -18.29 22.92
N ALA A 187 4.16 -17.29 22.95
CA ALA A 187 5.13 -17.13 24.04
C ALA A 187 4.50 -16.81 25.40
N VAL A 188 3.30 -16.21 25.45
CA VAL A 188 2.60 -15.88 26.71
C VAL A 188 1.48 -16.85 27.07
N SER A 189 1.09 -17.74 26.16
CA SER A 189 0.01 -18.72 26.36
C SER A 189 0.53 -20.12 26.67
N TRP A 190 1.85 -20.31 26.64
CA TRP A 190 2.54 -21.55 27.00
C TRP A 190 3.23 -21.42 28.36
#